data_AF-A0A7V9C9K3-F1
#
_entry.id   AF-A0A7V9C9K3-F1
#
_cell.length_a   1.000
_cell.length_b   1.000
_cell.length_c   1.000
_cell.angle_alpha   90.00
_cell.angle_beta   90.00
_cell.angle_gamma   90.00
#
_symmetry.space_group_name_H-M   'P 1'
#
loop_
_entity.id
_entity.type
_entity.pdbx_description
1 polymer ?
#
loop_
_entity_poly.entity_id
_entity_poly.type
_entity_poly.pdbx_seq_one_letter_code
_entity_poly.pdbx_strand_id
1 'polypeptide(L)' 'MRDFTTDKFGSEKSCPRCGAERLRAWSELTNEEQEIVRRLPGAFDFPLRERAGQHLWCVRCFYETTERLPRNV' A
#
# COMPACT_ATOMS: atom_id res chain seq x y z
N MET A 1 26.66 18.11 20.13
CA MET A 1 25.83 17.68 18.99
C MET A 1 25.50 16.22 19.20
N ARG A 2 24.23 15.90 19.43
CA ARG A 2 23.75 14.50 19.45
C ARG A 2 22.65 14.42 18.41
N ASP A 3 23.02 13.86 17.25
CA ASP A 3 22.13 13.43 16.18
C ASP A 3 21.26 12.29 16.70
N PHE A 4 20.13 12.64 17.31
CA PHE A 4 19.04 11.70 17.52
C PHE A 4 18.17 11.75 16.26
N THR A 5 18.55 10.97 15.25
CA THR A 5 17.58 10.45 14.29
C THR A 5 16.63 9.55 15.07
N THR A 6 15.58 10.17 15.63
CA THR A 6 14.42 9.48 16.20
C THR A 6 13.77 8.66 15.10
N ASP A 7 14.27 7.43 14.98
CA ASP A 7 13.54 6.28 14.50
C ASP A 7 12.33 6.06 15.42
N LYS A 8 11.20 5.68 14.80
CA LYS A 8 9.91 5.30 15.40
C LYS A 8 9.01 6.45 15.84
N PHE A 9 8.10 6.83 14.94
CA PHE A 9 6.68 6.45 14.99
C PHE A 9 6.05 6.87 13.64
N GLY A 10 6.13 5.98 12.66
CA GLY A 10 5.53 6.16 11.33
C GLY A 10 4.83 4.87 10.90
N SER A 11 4.03 4.31 11.79
CA SER A 11 3.31 3.04 11.62
C SER A 11 2.18 3.14 10.59
N GLU A 12 2.39 3.70 9.39
CA GLU A 12 1.25 3.87 8.48
C GLU A 12 1.44 3.46 7.03
N LYS A 13 2.58 3.63 6.33
CA LYS A 13 2.56 3.37 4.87
C LYS A 13 3.81 2.83 4.20
N SER A 14 4.88 2.45 4.88
CA SER A 14 6.07 1.97 4.15
C SER A 14 5.91 0.53 3.64
N CYS A 15 6.40 0.25 2.44
CA CYS A 15 6.25 -1.09 1.85
C CYS A 15 7.22 -2.08 2.51
N PRO A 16 6.72 -3.17 3.12
CA PRO A 16 7.59 -4.15 3.80
C PRO A 16 8.46 -4.98 2.83
N ARG A 17 8.14 -4.98 1.53
CA ARG A 17 8.88 -5.74 0.52
C ARG A 17 10.09 -5.01 -0.04
N CYS A 18 9.97 -3.71 -0.31
CA CYS A 18 11.02 -2.95 -0.99
C CYS A 18 11.48 -1.70 -0.21
N GLY A 19 10.90 -1.43 0.96
CA GLY A 19 11.23 -0.24 1.74
C GLY A 19 10.79 1.07 1.10
N ALA A 20 9.91 1.04 0.10
CA ALA A 20 9.36 2.27 -0.48
C ALA A 20 8.58 3.07 0.57
N GLU A 21 8.72 4.39 0.53
CA GLU A 21 8.21 5.29 1.58
C GLU A 21 6.70 5.16 1.82
N ARG A 22 5.89 4.96 0.76
CA ARG A 22 4.42 4.98 0.87
C ARG A 22 3.70 4.00 -0.05
N LEU A 23 2.82 3.19 0.53
CA LEU A 23 1.75 2.44 -0.08
C LEU A 23 0.61 3.41 -0.44
N ARG A 24 0.08 3.27 -1.64
CA ARG A 24 -0.94 4.14 -2.23
C ARG A 24 -2.28 3.43 -2.28
N ALA A 25 -3.35 4.16 -2.00
CA ALA A 25 -4.71 3.67 -2.23
C ALA A 25 -4.98 3.57 -3.73
N TRP A 26 -6.02 2.83 -4.10
CA TRP A 26 -6.42 2.63 -5.50
C TRP A 26 -6.64 3.96 -6.24
N SER A 27 -7.29 4.92 -5.56
CA SER A 27 -7.54 6.26 -6.10
C SER A 27 -6.26 7.10 -6.29
N GLU A 28 -5.15 6.73 -5.65
CA GLU A 28 -3.85 7.38 -5.79
C GLU A 28 -2.98 6.72 -6.89
N LEU A 29 -3.46 5.62 -7.50
CA LEU A 29 -2.79 4.93 -8.60
C LEU A 29 -3.22 5.52 -9.95
N THR A 30 -2.26 5.64 -10.86
CA THR A 30 -2.47 5.94 -12.28
C THR A 30 -3.18 4.79 -13.00
N ASN A 31 -3.75 5.06 -14.17
CA ASN A 31 -4.42 4.02 -14.98
C ASN A 31 -3.51 2.82 -15.28
N GLU A 32 -2.23 3.08 -15.59
CA GLU A 32 -1.25 2.04 -15.90
C GLU A 32 -0.96 1.16 -14.66
N GLU A 33 -0.78 1.79 -13.49
CA GLU A 33 -0.59 1.08 -12.23
C GLU A 33 -1.84 0.28 -11.83
N GLN A 34 -3.04 0.82 -12.09
CA GLN A 34 -4.30 0.12 -11.87
C GLN A 34 -4.44 -1.12 -12.74
N GLU A 35 -4.00 -1.08 -14.00
CA GLU A 35 -3.98 -2.25 -14.88
C GLU A 35 -3.05 -3.34 -14.36
N ILE A 36 -1.89 -2.97 -13.84
CA ILE A 36 -0.96 -3.92 -13.22
C ILE A 36 -1.60 -4.55 -11.98
N VAL A 37 -2.20 -3.74 -11.10
CA VAL A 37 -2.88 -4.23 -9.88
C VAL A 37 -4.05 -5.16 -10.18
N ARG A 38 -4.79 -4.92 -11.28
CA ARG A 38 -5.87 -5.82 -11.75
C ARG A 38 -5.34 -7.18 -12.20
N ARG A 39 -4.08 -7.27 -12.63
CA ARG A 39 -3.43 -8.52 -13.05
C ARG A 39 -2.67 -9.21 -11.92
N LEU A 40 -2.56 -8.59 -10.75
CA LEU A 40 -1.93 -9.22 -9.58
C LEU A 40 -2.75 -10.41 -9.08
N PRO A 41 -2.10 -11.42 -8.50
CA PRO A 41 -2.79 -12.61 -7.98
C PRO A 41 -3.87 -12.29 -6.95
N GLY A 42 -3.73 -11.21 -6.17
CA GLY A 42 -4.78 -10.77 -5.22
C GLY A 42 -6.10 -10.35 -5.88
N ALA A 43 -6.14 -10.14 -7.21
CA ALA A 43 -7.40 -9.95 -7.95
C ALA A 43 -8.25 -11.23 -8.01
N PHE A 44 -7.63 -12.38 -7.75
CA PHE A 44 -8.31 -13.68 -7.67
C PHE A 44 -8.93 -13.89 -6.29
N ASP A 45 -8.25 -13.43 -5.23
CA ASP A 45 -8.70 -13.56 -3.85
C ASP A 45 -9.79 -12.56 -3.47
N PHE A 46 -9.72 -11.33 -3.98
CA PHE A 46 -10.66 -10.26 -3.62
C PHE A 46 -11.19 -9.49 -4.84
N PRO A 47 -12.49 -9.13 -4.86
CA PRO A 47 -13.03 -8.31 -5.93
C PRO A 47 -12.44 -6.90 -5.89
N LEU A 48 -12.23 -6.29 -7.05
CA LEU A 48 -11.57 -4.98 -7.19
C LEU A 48 -12.19 -3.90 -6.30
N ARG A 49 -13.51 -3.87 -6.16
CA ARG A 49 -14.22 -2.90 -5.30
C ARG A 49 -13.78 -2.95 -3.84
N GLU A 50 -13.50 -4.16 -3.34
CA GLU A 50 -13.16 -4.39 -1.95
C GLU A 50 -11.72 -3.97 -1.69
N ARG A 51 -10.83 -4.38 -2.61
CA ARG A 51 -9.42 -3.99 -2.59
C ARG A 51 -9.30 -2.47 -2.72
N ALA A 52 -10.05 -1.83 -3.63
CA ALA A 52 -9.96 -0.39 -3.85
C ALA A 52 -10.32 0.46 -2.62
N GLY A 53 -11.18 -0.06 -1.74
CA GLY A 53 -11.59 0.63 -0.53
C GLY A 53 -10.77 0.31 0.72
N GLN A 54 -10.06 -0.82 0.73
CA GLN A 54 -9.42 -1.37 1.94
C GLN A 54 -7.92 -1.65 1.79
N HIS A 55 -7.44 -1.92 0.59
CA HIS A 55 -6.06 -2.34 0.34
C HIS A 55 -5.22 -1.15 -0.13
N LEU A 56 -3.92 -1.25 0.09
CA LEU A 56 -2.93 -0.32 -0.43
C LEU A 56 -1.89 -1.07 -1.25
N TRP A 57 -1.32 -0.38 -2.25
CA TRP A 57 -0.34 -0.94 -3.16
C TRP A 57 0.94 -0.15 -3.18
N CYS A 58 2.05 -0.88 -3.23
CA CYS A 58 3.34 -0.29 -3.51
C CYS A 58 3.50 -0.13 -5.02
N VAL A 59 3.64 1.09 -5.52
CA VAL A 59 3.90 1.33 -6.95
C VAL A 59 5.29 0.91 -7.43
N ARG A 60 6.23 0.64 -6.50
CA ARG A 60 7.58 0.19 -6.83
C ARG A 60 7.72 -1.31 -7.02
N CYS A 61 7.01 -2.10 -6.23
CA CYS A 61 7.11 -3.56 -6.25
C CYS A 61 5.76 -4.29 -6.38
N PHE A 62 4.68 -3.52 -6.54
CA PHE A 62 3.30 -3.99 -6.64
C PHE A 62 2.85 -4.89 -5.48
N TYR A 63 3.50 -4.75 -4.32
CA TYR A 63 3.04 -5.39 -3.10
C TYR A 63 1.68 -4.83 -2.70
N GLU A 64 0.72 -5.71 -2.51
CA GLU A 64 -0.58 -5.40 -1.94
C GLU A 64 -0.55 -5.69 -0.43
N THR A 65 -0.96 -4.71 0.38
CA THR A 65 -1.33 -4.97 1.76
C THR A 65 -2.82 -5.29 1.85
N THR A 66 -3.13 -6.45 2.42
CA THR A 66 -4.49 -6.86 2.80
C THR A 66 -4.80 -6.49 4.25
N GLU A 67 -3.84 -5.88 4.96
CA GLU A 67 -4.10 -5.37 6.29
C GLU A 67 -5.12 -4.25 6.15
N ARG A 68 -6.34 -4.51 6.63
CA ARG A 68 -7.35 -3.49 6.80
C ARG A 68 -6.75 -2.46 7.74
N LEU A 69 -6.30 -1.32 7.19
CA LEU A 69 -5.98 -0.19 8.04
C LEU A 69 -7.24 0.10 8.86
N PRO A 70 -7.18 0.04 10.20
CA PRO A 70 -8.30 0.45 11.01
C PRO A 70 -8.54 1.92 10.66
N ARG A 71 -9.63 2.20 9.95
CA ARG A 71 -10.15 3.56 9.88
C ARG A 71 -10.48 3.90 11.32
N ASN A 72 -9.61 4.67 11.98
CA ASN A 72 -9.94 5.28 13.26
C ASN A 72 -11.24 6.05 13.04
N VAL A 73 -12.33 5.49 13.59
CA VAL A 73 -13.66 6.10 13.64
C VAL A 73 -13.75 7.08 14.79
#